data_AF-A0A8S3FE99-F1
#
_entry.id   AF-A0A8S3FE99-F1
#
_cell.length_a   1.000
_cell.length_b   1.000
_cell.length_c   1.000
_cell.angle_alpha   90.00
_cell.angle_beta   90.00
_cell.angle_gamma   90.00
#
_symmetry.space_group_name_H-M   'P 1'
#
loop_
_entity.id
_entity.type
_entity.pdbx_description
1 polymer ?
#
loop_
_entity_poly.entity_id
_entity_poly.type
_entity_poly.pdbx_seq_one_letter_code
_entity_poly.pdbx_strand_id
1 'polypeptide(L)'
;IHKFNHRLKRNDAAVTTIEYYLTNGPDCEITLELYESFLEAWYEFNLKEVRFECQTAKLEHVQEKENFDKNTMIAVVLLSASNDVTSILLAACLKTIGKLQNEVVNYFHNTLGTDLSGRRRQEHIVPVQSIRSEHLFEINAEEISHKSRDIIYDYDEIEMVLRNKISHFPMIDTEKLQYLNYQFELCGENSSLITNIRARVKQKPLEATE
;
A
#
# COMPACT_ATOMS: atom_id res chain seq x y z
N ILE A 1 -8.33 -0.73 6.99
CA ILE A 1 -7.66 -1.21 8.24
C ILE A 1 -8.38 -0.72 9.50
N HIS A 2 -8.54 0.59 9.73
CA HIS A 2 -9.10 1.14 10.98
C HIS A 2 -10.46 0.54 11.42
N LYS A 3 -11.35 0.25 10.46
CA LYS A 3 -12.66 -0.37 10.71
C LYS A 3 -12.57 -1.77 11.34
N PHE A 4 -11.58 -2.57 10.92
CA PHE A 4 -11.50 -4.01 11.21
C PHE A 4 -10.43 -4.37 12.24
N ASN A 5 -9.47 -3.47 12.50
CA ASN A 5 -8.34 -3.75 13.37
C ASN A 5 -8.81 -4.15 14.79
N HIS A 6 -8.38 -5.33 15.24
CA HIS A 6 -8.78 -6.02 16.48
C HIS A 6 -10.27 -6.33 16.62
N ARG A 7 -11.09 -6.11 15.59
CA ARG A 7 -12.56 -6.27 15.64
C ARG A 7 -13.08 -7.43 14.80
N LEU A 8 -12.33 -7.86 13.79
CA LEU A 8 -12.70 -8.97 12.91
C LEU A 8 -11.90 -10.22 13.27
N LYS A 9 -12.55 -11.39 13.41
CA LYS A 9 -11.85 -12.68 13.56
C LYS A 9 -11.32 -13.15 12.21
N ARG A 10 -10.17 -13.84 12.20
CA ARG A 10 -9.59 -14.38 10.97
C ARG A 10 -10.54 -15.32 10.24
N ASN A 11 -11.17 -16.24 10.96
CA ASN A 11 -12.09 -17.21 10.36
C ASN A 11 -13.29 -16.50 9.69
N ASP A 12 -13.82 -15.46 10.32
CA ASP A 12 -14.90 -14.67 9.76
C ASP A 12 -14.43 -13.94 8.48
N ALA A 13 -13.21 -13.40 8.49
CA ALA A 13 -12.62 -12.75 7.32
C ALA A 13 -12.38 -13.70 6.13
N ALA A 14 -12.08 -14.97 6.42
CA ALA A 14 -11.78 -15.98 5.41
C ALA A 14 -13.03 -16.54 4.71
N VAL A 15 -14.22 -16.33 5.28
CA VAL A 15 -15.50 -16.84 4.73
C VAL A 15 -16.48 -15.75 4.32
N THR A 16 -16.30 -14.52 4.82
CA THR A 16 -17.18 -13.40 4.51
C THR A 16 -16.70 -12.71 3.23
N THR A 17 -17.60 -12.61 2.26
CA THR A 17 -17.34 -11.93 0.98
C THR A 17 -17.29 -10.42 1.15
N ILE A 18 -16.73 -9.71 0.16
CA ILE A 18 -16.74 -8.25 0.14
C ILE A 18 -18.18 -7.74 0.06
N GLU A 19 -19.04 -8.38 -0.74
CA GLU A 19 -20.46 -8.03 -0.92
C GLU A 19 -21.18 -7.82 0.42
N TYR A 20 -20.94 -8.71 1.41
CA TYR A 20 -21.56 -8.60 2.73
C TYR A 20 -21.32 -7.23 3.38
N TYR A 21 -20.11 -6.67 3.27
CA TYR A 21 -19.77 -5.38 3.86
C TYR A 21 -20.23 -4.19 3.02
N LEU A 22 -20.48 -4.40 1.73
CA LEU A 22 -21.09 -3.40 0.85
C LEU A 22 -22.58 -3.23 1.16
N THR A 23 -23.26 -4.27 1.62
CA THR A 23 -24.73 -4.23 1.84
C THR A 23 -25.15 -4.15 3.31
N ASN A 24 -24.36 -4.64 4.27
CA ASN A 24 -24.79 -4.83 5.66
C ASN A 24 -24.06 -3.95 6.71
N GLY A 25 -23.52 -2.79 6.29
CA GLY A 25 -22.81 -1.86 7.18
C GLY A 25 -23.55 -0.54 7.42
N PRO A 26 -23.32 0.14 8.57
CA PRO A 26 -23.81 1.51 8.78
C PRO A 26 -23.12 2.55 7.87
N ASP A 27 -22.02 2.16 7.23
CA ASP A 27 -21.16 2.93 6.33
C ASP A 27 -21.11 2.30 4.93
N CYS A 28 -22.17 1.62 4.52
CA CYS A 28 -22.27 0.91 3.23
C CYS A 28 -22.01 1.85 2.03
N GLU A 29 -22.61 3.04 2.02
CA GLU A 29 -22.46 4.02 0.93
C GLU A 29 -21.00 4.43 0.72
N ILE A 30 -20.30 4.84 1.79
CA ILE A 30 -18.88 5.22 1.73
C ILE A 30 -18.01 4.02 1.34
N THR A 31 -18.34 2.82 1.85
CA THR A 31 -17.60 1.60 1.52
C THR A 31 -17.77 1.24 0.05
N LEU A 32 -18.97 1.45 -0.51
CA LEU A 32 -19.28 1.21 -1.91
C LEU A 32 -18.49 2.14 -2.82
N GLU A 33 -18.46 3.45 -2.55
CA GLU A 33 -17.67 4.42 -3.32
C GLU A 33 -16.17 4.06 -3.36
N LEU A 34 -15.61 3.68 -2.20
CA LEU A 34 -14.22 3.25 -2.10
C LEU A 34 -13.97 1.92 -2.83
N TYR A 35 -14.94 1.01 -2.78
CA TYR A 35 -14.86 -0.27 -3.48
C TYR A 35 -14.92 -0.09 -5.00
N GLU A 36 -15.82 0.74 -5.52
CA GLU A 36 -15.92 1.02 -6.95
C GLU A 36 -14.63 1.64 -7.49
N SER A 37 -14.09 2.64 -6.76
CA SER A 37 -12.80 3.26 -7.09
C SER A 37 -11.65 2.25 -7.08
N PHE A 38 -11.62 1.37 -6.07
CA PHE A 38 -10.63 0.30 -5.99
C PHE A 38 -10.78 -0.69 -7.16
N LEU A 39 -12.00 -1.10 -7.48
CA LEU A 39 -12.27 -2.10 -8.50
C LEU A 39 -11.92 -1.60 -9.89
N GLU A 40 -12.23 -0.34 -10.18
CA GLU A 40 -11.80 0.32 -11.42
C GLU A 40 -10.27 0.33 -11.53
N ALA A 41 -9.57 0.87 -10.53
CA ALA A 41 -8.11 0.91 -10.50
C ALA A 41 -7.47 -0.50 -10.56
N TRP A 42 -8.08 -1.49 -9.91
CA TRP A 42 -7.59 -2.87 -9.89
C TRP A 42 -7.62 -3.52 -11.27
N TYR A 43 -8.67 -3.29 -12.07
CA TYR A 43 -8.80 -3.87 -13.41
C TYR A 43 -8.11 -3.04 -14.50
N GLU A 44 -7.79 -1.77 -14.24
CA GLU A 44 -6.88 -0.98 -15.09
C GLU A 44 -5.41 -1.29 -14.83
N PHE A 45 -5.11 -2.02 -13.76
CA PHE A 45 -3.75 -2.29 -13.32
C PHE A 45 -3.03 -3.29 -14.22
N ASN A 46 -2.24 -2.78 -15.16
CA ASN A 46 -1.60 -3.56 -16.21
C ASN A 46 -0.22 -4.17 -15.84
N LEU A 47 0.18 -4.16 -14.56
CA LEU A 47 1.43 -4.79 -14.15
C LEU A 47 1.30 -6.31 -14.16
N LYS A 48 2.07 -6.98 -15.01
CA LYS A 48 2.05 -8.46 -15.12
C LYS A 48 2.72 -9.17 -13.94
N GLU A 49 3.67 -8.50 -13.29
CA GLU A 49 4.46 -9.06 -12.19
C GLU A 49 4.61 -8.02 -11.08
N VAL A 50 4.41 -8.46 -9.84
CA VAL A 50 4.62 -7.66 -8.63
C VAL A 50 5.62 -8.35 -7.71
N ARG A 51 6.44 -7.55 -7.03
CA ARG A 51 7.51 -8.06 -6.17
C ARG A 51 7.25 -7.72 -4.71
N PHE A 52 7.37 -8.71 -3.85
CA PHE A 52 7.31 -8.55 -2.41
C PHE A 52 8.47 -9.32 -1.76
N GLU A 53 9.37 -8.58 -1.11
CA GLU A 53 10.61 -9.15 -0.55
C GLU A 53 11.39 -9.97 -1.60
N CYS A 54 11.54 -11.28 -1.39
CA CYS A 54 12.18 -12.22 -2.31
C CYS A 54 11.20 -12.98 -3.21
N GLN A 55 9.90 -12.64 -3.16
CA GLN A 55 8.84 -13.30 -3.91
C GLN A 55 8.40 -12.45 -5.11
N THR A 56 8.14 -13.12 -6.23
CA THR A 56 7.53 -12.51 -7.41
C THR A 56 6.20 -13.20 -7.65
N ALA A 57 5.12 -12.43 -7.66
CA ALA A 57 3.78 -12.91 -7.96
C ALA A 57 3.36 -12.43 -9.34
N LYS A 58 2.81 -13.32 -10.16
CA LYS A 58 2.14 -12.94 -11.39
C LYS A 58 0.76 -12.39 -11.03
N LEU A 59 0.43 -11.25 -11.59
CA LEU A 59 -0.90 -10.67 -11.46
C LEU A 59 -1.72 -11.10 -12.68
N GLU A 60 -2.68 -11.98 -12.44
CA GLU A 60 -3.65 -12.41 -13.45
C GLU A 60 -5.05 -12.18 -12.88
N HIS A 61 -5.85 -11.37 -13.58
CA HIS A 61 -7.25 -11.16 -13.23
C HIS A 61 -8.06 -12.38 -13.70
N VAL A 62 -8.12 -13.41 -12.86
CA VAL A 62 -8.83 -14.67 -13.18
C VAL A 62 -10.35 -14.50 -13.11
N GLN A 63 -10.84 -13.50 -12.38
CA GLN A 63 -12.28 -13.26 -12.17
C GLN A 63 -12.78 -12.08 -13.00
N GLU A 64 -14.04 -12.14 -13.45
CA GLU A 64 -14.74 -11.03 -14.08
C GLU A 64 -15.02 -9.91 -13.07
N LYS A 65 -14.97 -8.66 -13.54
CA LYS A 65 -15.11 -7.44 -12.72
C LYS A 65 -16.45 -7.42 -11.96
N GLU A 66 -17.52 -7.85 -12.62
CA GLU A 66 -18.90 -7.82 -12.12
C GLU A 66 -19.17 -8.79 -10.97
N ASN A 67 -18.31 -9.79 -10.79
CA ASN A 67 -18.48 -10.84 -9.77
C ASN A 67 -17.37 -10.82 -8.72
N PHE A 68 -16.51 -9.80 -8.73
CA PHE A 68 -15.34 -9.73 -7.86
C PHE A 68 -15.74 -9.71 -6.38
N ASP A 69 -16.72 -8.89 -6.00
CA ASP A 69 -17.20 -8.75 -4.62
C ASP A 69 -17.83 -10.04 -4.05
N LYS A 70 -18.56 -10.77 -4.90
CA LYS A 70 -19.24 -12.03 -4.55
C LYS A 70 -18.27 -13.19 -4.39
N ASN A 71 -17.19 -13.18 -5.19
CA ASN A 71 -16.24 -14.29 -5.24
C ASN A 71 -14.94 -14.03 -4.47
N THR A 72 -14.76 -12.83 -3.93
CA THR A 72 -13.57 -12.45 -3.16
C THR A 72 -13.90 -12.30 -1.69
N MET A 73 -13.17 -13.02 -0.84
CA MET A 73 -13.28 -12.92 0.60
C MET A 73 -12.60 -11.64 1.09
N ILE A 74 -13.14 -11.03 2.15
CA ILE A 74 -12.59 -9.79 2.71
C ILE A 74 -11.13 -9.95 3.15
N ALA A 75 -10.71 -11.16 3.57
CA ALA A 75 -9.32 -11.47 3.91
C ALA A 75 -8.32 -11.16 2.79
N VAL A 76 -8.72 -11.22 1.51
CA VAL A 76 -7.85 -10.91 0.36
C VAL A 76 -7.47 -9.43 0.33
N VAL A 77 -8.44 -8.55 0.63
CA VAL A 77 -8.24 -7.09 0.60
C VAL A 77 -7.67 -6.51 1.88
N LEU A 78 -7.60 -7.33 2.93
CA LEU A 78 -7.18 -6.94 4.25
C LEU A 78 -5.70 -7.29 4.46
N LEU A 79 -4.83 -6.26 4.42
CA LEU A 79 -3.40 -6.38 4.70
C LEU A 79 -3.17 -6.92 6.11
N SER A 80 -2.93 -8.22 6.25
CA SER A 80 -2.76 -8.88 7.55
C SER A 80 -1.28 -9.20 7.80
N ALA A 81 -0.82 -9.11 9.06
CA ALA A 81 0.56 -9.44 9.42
C ALA A 81 0.81 -10.96 9.48
N SER A 82 -0.24 -11.76 9.33
CA SER A 82 -0.09 -13.20 9.19
C SER A 82 0.48 -13.53 7.83
N ASN A 83 1.41 -14.49 7.77
CA ASN A 83 2.03 -15.03 6.54
C ASN A 83 1.02 -15.77 5.63
N ASP A 84 -0.21 -15.28 5.52
CA ASP A 84 -1.25 -15.82 4.67
C ASP A 84 -1.12 -15.20 3.27
N VAL A 85 -1.02 -16.08 2.27
CA VAL A 85 -0.68 -15.76 0.88
C VAL A 85 -1.68 -14.79 0.26
N THR A 86 -2.93 -14.81 0.74
CA THR A 86 -4.04 -13.97 0.27
C THR A 86 -3.79 -12.47 0.39
N SER A 87 -3.20 -12.00 1.50
CA SER A 87 -2.97 -10.57 1.72
C SER A 87 -1.63 -10.06 1.17
N ILE A 88 -0.72 -10.98 0.81
CA ILE A 88 0.61 -10.68 0.27
C ILE A 88 0.51 -9.99 -1.08
N LEU A 89 -0.47 -10.37 -1.92
CA LEU A 89 -0.57 -9.82 -3.28
C LEU A 89 -0.80 -8.31 -3.28
N LEU A 90 -1.71 -7.80 -2.44
CA LEU A 90 -1.96 -6.35 -2.37
C LEU A 90 -0.79 -5.61 -1.72
N ALA A 91 -0.15 -6.19 -0.70
CA ALA A 91 1.08 -5.64 -0.14
C ALA A 91 2.18 -5.53 -1.22
N ALA A 92 2.31 -6.56 -2.07
CA ALA A 92 3.22 -6.58 -3.21
C ALA A 92 2.90 -5.48 -4.22
N CYS A 93 1.61 -5.31 -4.57
CA CYS A 93 1.17 -4.26 -5.48
C CYS A 93 1.52 -2.87 -4.94
N LEU A 94 1.14 -2.58 -3.69
CA LEU A 94 1.44 -1.29 -3.04
C LEU A 94 2.94 -1.01 -2.97
N LYS A 95 3.75 -2.02 -2.59
CA LYS A 95 5.21 -1.89 -2.53
C LYS A 95 5.82 -1.68 -3.92
N THR A 96 5.31 -2.37 -4.94
CA THR A 96 5.81 -2.24 -6.32
C THR A 96 5.49 -0.85 -6.89
N ILE A 97 4.24 -0.39 -6.78
CA ILE A 97 3.81 0.93 -7.27
C ILE A 97 4.58 2.04 -6.54
N GLY A 98 4.67 1.96 -5.21
CA GLY A 98 5.42 2.95 -4.42
C GLY A 98 6.91 3.00 -4.81
N LYS A 99 7.52 1.85 -5.12
CA LYS A 99 8.90 1.80 -5.61
C LYS A 99 9.06 2.41 -7.00
N LEU A 100 8.13 2.15 -7.92
CA LEU A 100 8.14 2.75 -9.26
C LEU A 100 8.05 4.29 -9.17
N GLN A 101 7.14 4.81 -8.35
CA GLN A 101 7.07 6.26 -8.12
C GLN A 101 8.40 6.78 -7.52
N ASN A 102 8.95 6.09 -6.51
CA ASN A 102 10.21 6.48 -5.91
C ASN A 102 11.38 6.46 -6.89
N GLU A 103 11.43 5.54 -7.86
CA GLU A 103 12.45 5.51 -8.90
C GLU A 103 12.39 6.75 -9.78
N VAL A 104 11.18 7.14 -10.22
CA VAL A 104 10.95 8.35 -11.01
C VAL A 104 11.33 9.60 -10.20
N VAL A 105 10.83 9.73 -8.98
CA VAL A 105 11.12 10.89 -8.11
C VAL A 105 12.62 10.98 -7.81
N ASN A 106 13.28 9.85 -7.50
CA ASN A 106 14.73 9.81 -7.25
C ASN A 106 15.53 10.23 -8.47
N TYR A 107 15.12 9.83 -9.67
CA TYR A 107 15.79 10.27 -10.90
C TYR A 107 15.83 11.81 -10.96
N PHE A 108 14.68 12.47 -10.84
CA PHE A 108 14.62 13.94 -10.91
C PHE A 108 15.28 14.63 -9.71
N HIS A 109 15.26 14.03 -8.50
CA HIS A 109 16.00 14.54 -7.33
C HIS A 109 17.52 14.44 -7.51
N ASN A 110 18.03 13.35 -8.08
CA ASN A 110 19.47 13.11 -8.26
C ASN A 110 20.07 13.97 -9.38
N THR A 111 19.34 14.15 -10.48
CA THR A 111 19.81 14.92 -11.66
C THR A 111 19.87 16.43 -11.40
N LEU A 112 19.39 16.91 -10.25
CA LEU A 112 19.49 18.32 -9.85
C LEU A 112 20.84 18.71 -9.25
N GLY A 113 21.68 17.77 -8.80
CA GLY A 113 22.97 18.09 -8.16
C GLY A 113 22.89 18.98 -6.90
N THR A 114 21.69 19.35 -6.45
CA THR A 114 21.45 20.34 -5.39
C THR A 114 21.39 19.77 -3.98
N ASP A 115 21.45 18.44 -3.80
CA ASP A 115 21.48 17.81 -2.47
C ASP A 115 22.65 16.83 -2.33
N LEU A 116 23.83 17.40 -2.04
CA LEU A 116 24.99 16.66 -1.50
C LEU A 116 24.75 16.14 -0.07
N SER A 117 23.67 16.59 0.60
CA SER A 117 23.26 16.07 1.90
C SER A 117 21.94 15.34 1.78
N GLY A 118 21.93 14.02 1.98
CA GLY A 118 20.73 13.17 1.98
C GLY A 118 19.65 13.51 3.03
N ARG A 119 19.70 14.70 3.66
CA ARG A 119 18.73 15.19 4.65
C ARG A 119 17.39 15.60 4.03
N ARG A 120 17.37 16.36 2.93
CA ARG A 120 16.10 16.73 2.25
C ARG A 120 15.33 15.52 1.71
N ARG A 121 16.05 14.47 1.30
CA ARG A 121 15.44 13.18 0.85
C ARG A 121 14.68 12.46 1.95
N GLN A 122 15.12 12.60 3.21
CA GLN A 122 14.46 11.97 4.36
C GLN A 122 13.36 12.84 4.97
N GLU A 123 13.38 14.16 4.73
CA GLU A 123 12.41 15.10 5.28
C GLU A 123 11.02 15.02 4.60
N HIS A 124 10.90 14.38 3.44
CA HIS A 124 9.64 14.28 2.70
C HIS A 124 9.30 12.83 2.33
N ILE A 125 9.37 11.91 3.29
CA ILE A 125 8.91 10.52 3.13
C ILE A 125 7.50 10.39 3.73
N VAL A 126 6.54 9.92 2.92
CA VAL A 126 5.15 9.71 3.33
C VAL A 126 4.85 8.21 3.43
N PRO A 127 4.27 7.73 4.55
CA PRO A 127 3.81 6.34 4.66
C PRO A 127 2.76 5.99 3.62
N VAL A 128 2.77 4.76 3.08
CA VAL A 128 1.77 4.29 2.09
C VAL A 128 0.33 4.54 2.56
N GLN A 129 0.04 4.27 3.84
CA GLN A 129 -1.30 4.46 4.41
C GLN A 129 -1.67 5.94 4.67
N SER A 130 -0.73 6.88 4.52
CA SER A 130 -0.95 8.32 4.67
C SER A 130 -0.89 9.07 3.33
N ILE A 131 -0.81 8.34 2.21
CA ILE A 131 -0.83 8.91 0.87
C ILE A 131 -2.12 9.68 0.64
N ARG A 132 -2.00 10.80 -0.06
CA ARG A 132 -3.08 11.64 -0.55
C ARG A 132 -2.83 11.89 -2.03
N SER A 133 -3.83 12.39 -2.75
CA SER A 133 -3.72 12.69 -4.18
C SER A 133 -2.53 13.60 -4.49
N GLU A 134 -2.25 14.61 -3.65
CA GLU A 134 -1.12 15.52 -3.84
C GLU A 134 0.26 14.86 -3.68
N HIS A 135 0.32 13.66 -3.11
CA HIS A 135 1.56 12.89 -2.95
C HIS A 135 1.84 11.96 -4.14
N LEU A 136 0.89 11.80 -5.06
CA LEU A 136 0.98 10.85 -6.16
C LEU A 136 1.36 11.56 -7.45
N PHE A 137 2.32 10.97 -8.16
CA PHE A 137 2.72 11.47 -9.46
C PHE A 137 1.67 11.09 -10.51
N GLU A 138 0.99 12.08 -11.06
CA GLU A 138 0.06 11.92 -12.17
C GLU A 138 0.58 12.66 -13.41
N ILE A 139 0.60 11.94 -14.53
CA ILE A 139 0.95 12.53 -15.82
C ILE A 139 -0.04 12.10 -16.89
N ASN A 140 -0.62 13.09 -17.57
CA ASN A 140 -1.42 12.86 -18.75
C ASN A 140 -0.55 13.11 -19.98
N ALA A 141 -0.57 12.19 -20.94
CA ALA A 141 0.16 12.32 -22.20
C ALA A 141 -0.24 13.59 -22.96
N GLU A 142 -1.49 14.03 -22.82
CA GLU A 142 -1.99 15.26 -23.45
C GLU A 142 -1.25 16.50 -22.92
N GLU A 143 -0.96 16.57 -21.63
CA GLU A 143 -0.22 17.67 -20.99
C GLU A 143 1.22 17.80 -21.53
N ILE A 144 1.81 16.68 -21.96
CA ILE A 144 3.14 16.66 -22.56
C ILE A 144 3.05 17.01 -24.07
N SER A 145 1.98 16.56 -24.73
CA SER A 145 1.84 16.63 -26.19
C SER A 145 1.49 18.02 -26.74
N HIS A 146 0.84 18.89 -25.96
CA HIS A 146 0.31 20.17 -26.45
C HIS A 146 1.36 21.24 -26.78
N LYS A 147 2.65 20.92 -26.67
CA LYS A 147 3.74 21.88 -26.85
C LYS A 147 4.47 21.84 -28.19
N SER A 148 4.24 20.85 -29.07
CA SER A 148 4.77 20.90 -30.44
C SER A 148 3.67 20.68 -31.49
N ARG A 149 3.54 21.64 -32.42
CA ARG A 149 2.75 21.47 -33.65
C ARG A 149 3.56 20.76 -34.76
N ASP A 150 4.85 20.52 -34.50
CA ASP A 150 5.80 19.89 -35.41
C ASP A 150 6.34 18.58 -34.83
N ILE A 151 6.71 17.65 -35.72
CA ILE A 151 7.17 16.27 -35.44
C ILE A 151 8.53 16.23 -34.69
N ILE A 152 9.09 17.38 -34.33
CA ILE A 152 10.34 17.48 -33.59
C ILE A 152 10.00 17.75 -32.12
N TYR A 153 10.23 16.75 -31.27
CA TYR A 153 10.09 16.88 -29.83
C TYR A 153 11.31 17.62 -29.26
N ASP A 154 11.06 18.73 -28.57
CA ASP A 154 12.07 19.39 -27.74
C ASP A 154 12.16 18.62 -26.41
N TYR A 155 13.09 17.66 -26.36
CA TYR A 155 13.30 16.84 -25.17
C TYR A 155 13.81 17.65 -23.97
N ASP A 156 14.51 18.77 -24.19
CA ASP A 156 14.99 19.63 -23.12
C ASP A 156 13.82 20.39 -22.48
N GLU A 157 12.88 20.90 -23.28
CA GLU A 157 11.66 21.52 -22.76
C GLU A 157 10.78 20.51 -22.02
N ILE A 158 10.62 19.30 -22.57
CA ILE A 158 9.87 18.22 -21.93
C ILE A 158 10.52 17.86 -20.59
N GLU A 159 11.84 17.66 -20.55
CA GLU A 159 12.55 17.35 -19.31
C GLU A 159 12.39 18.48 -18.28
N MET A 160 12.46 19.74 -18.69
CA MET A 160 12.28 20.89 -17.81
C MET A 160 10.87 20.93 -17.21
N VAL A 161 9.83 20.66 -18.00
CA VAL A 161 8.43 20.58 -17.53
C VAL A 161 8.27 19.43 -16.54
N LEU A 162 8.76 18.24 -16.89
CA LEU A 162 8.72 17.06 -16.01
C LEU A 162 9.45 17.32 -14.70
N ARG A 163 10.63 17.94 -14.77
CA ARG A 163 11.44 18.28 -13.60
C ARG A 163 10.69 19.21 -12.65
N ASN A 164 10.08 20.27 -13.15
CA ASN A 164 9.31 21.21 -12.32
C ASN A 164 8.08 20.55 -11.67
N LYS A 165 7.43 19.63 -12.40
CA LYS A 165 6.27 18.89 -11.89
C LYS A 165 6.70 17.86 -10.84
N ILE A 166 7.79 17.13 -11.08
CA ILE A 166 8.15 15.95 -10.30
C ILE A 166 8.99 16.27 -9.05
N SER A 167 9.82 17.33 -9.11
CA SER A 167 10.81 17.62 -8.06
C SER A 167 10.23 17.81 -6.66
N HIS A 168 8.95 18.13 -6.55
CA HIS A 168 8.27 18.43 -5.29
C HIS A 168 7.59 17.23 -4.65
N PHE A 169 7.47 16.09 -5.34
CA PHE A 169 6.78 14.93 -4.78
C PHE A 169 7.57 14.30 -3.63
N PRO A 170 6.87 13.86 -2.57
CA PRO A 170 7.48 13.02 -1.54
C PRO A 170 7.93 11.68 -2.11
N MET A 171 8.90 11.08 -1.42
CA MET A 171 9.10 9.64 -1.52
C MET A 171 8.03 8.90 -0.70
N ILE A 172 7.67 7.70 -1.12
CA ILE A 172 6.75 6.83 -0.40
C ILE A 172 7.55 5.84 0.46
N ASP A 173 7.23 5.72 1.76
CA ASP A 173 7.79 4.68 2.63
C ASP A 173 7.15 3.33 2.29
N THR A 174 7.85 2.53 1.48
CA THR A 174 7.41 1.19 1.08
C THR A 174 7.87 0.08 2.03
N GLU A 175 8.64 0.40 3.07
CA GLU A 175 9.17 -0.59 4.02
C GLU A 175 8.25 -0.76 5.23
N LYS A 176 7.57 0.30 5.66
CA LYS A 176 6.64 0.25 6.79
C LYS A 176 5.18 0.21 6.35
N LEU A 177 4.73 -0.94 5.87
CA LEU A 177 3.30 -1.19 5.72
C LEU A 177 2.68 -1.48 7.09
N GLN A 178 1.64 -0.73 7.44
CA GLN A 178 0.76 -1.07 8.55
C GLN A 178 -0.16 -2.21 8.15
N TYR A 179 -0.15 -3.26 8.98
CA TYR A 179 -1.02 -4.41 8.85
C TYR A 179 -2.15 -4.33 9.88
N LEU A 180 -3.31 -4.88 9.54
CA LEU A 180 -4.34 -5.13 10.52
C LEU A 180 -3.92 -6.29 11.43
N ASN A 181 -4.48 -6.28 12.64
CA ASN A 181 -4.44 -7.40 13.56
C ASN A 181 -5.85 -7.98 13.67
N TYR A 182 -6.02 -9.27 13.45
CA TYR A 182 -7.31 -9.91 13.72
C TYR A 182 -7.60 -9.93 15.21
N GLN A 183 -8.88 -10.13 15.56
CA GLN A 183 -9.31 -10.27 16.94
C GLN A 183 -8.57 -11.45 17.59
N PHE A 184 -8.05 -11.21 18.80
CA PHE A 184 -7.28 -12.18 19.60
C PHE A 184 -5.94 -12.63 19.01
N GLU A 185 -5.48 -12.04 17.89
CA GLU A 185 -4.14 -12.31 17.40
C GLU A 185 -3.10 -11.45 18.11
N LEU A 186 -2.15 -12.14 18.73
CA LEU A 186 -0.90 -11.57 19.18
C LEU A 186 0.12 -11.74 18.04
N CYS A 187 0.16 -10.80 17.11
CA CYS A 187 1.20 -10.79 16.07
C CYS A 187 2.60 -10.82 16.69
N GLY A 188 3.57 -11.41 16.00
CA GLY A 188 4.90 -11.76 16.52
C GLY A 188 5.73 -10.62 17.12
N GLU A 189 5.41 -9.36 16.87
CA GLU A 189 5.98 -8.23 17.63
C GLU A 189 5.58 -8.29 19.13
N ASN A 190 4.40 -8.84 19.43
CA ASN A 190 3.88 -9.15 20.75
C ASN A 190 4.22 -10.57 21.23
N SER A 191 5.04 -11.34 20.51
CA SER A 191 5.80 -12.44 21.16
C SER A 191 6.69 -11.88 22.28
N SER A 192 6.91 -10.56 22.24
CA SER A 192 7.45 -9.78 23.33
C SER A 192 6.44 -9.38 24.41
N LEU A 193 5.16 -9.77 24.48
CA LEU A 193 4.33 -9.30 25.61
C LEU A 193 4.89 -9.82 26.94
N ILE A 194 5.20 -11.12 27.00
CA ILE A 194 5.92 -11.72 28.13
C ILE A 194 7.34 -11.14 28.24
N THR A 195 8.05 -10.92 27.13
CA THR A 195 9.41 -10.36 27.15
C THR A 195 9.46 -8.90 27.61
N ASN A 196 8.47 -8.09 27.24
CA ASN A 196 8.26 -6.69 27.60
C ASN A 196 7.81 -6.59 29.04
N ILE A 197 6.92 -7.50 29.48
CA ILE A 197 6.59 -7.66 30.89
C ILE A 197 7.84 -8.02 31.67
N ARG A 198 8.64 -9.01 31.24
CA ARG A 198 9.90 -9.39 31.88
C ARG A 198 10.95 -8.27 31.90
N ALA A 199 10.99 -7.43 30.86
CA ALA A 199 11.87 -6.27 30.78
C ALA A 199 11.46 -5.14 31.75
N ARG A 200 10.16 -5.01 32.05
CA ARG A 200 9.61 -3.93 32.89
C ARG A 200 9.24 -4.36 34.31
N VAL A 201 9.04 -5.66 34.53
CA VAL A 201 8.55 -6.26 35.78
C VAL A 201 9.44 -7.45 36.12
N LYS A 202 10.13 -7.34 37.26
CA LYS A 202 10.98 -8.41 37.78
C LYS A 202 10.11 -9.59 38.21
N GLN A 203 10.13 -10.67 37.42
CA GLN A 203 9.37 -11.87 37.71
C GLN A 203 10.12 -12.74 38.72
N LYS A 204 9.42 -13.23 39.74
CA LYS A 204 9.92 -14.25 40.67
C LYS A 204 9.21 -15.57 40.39
N PRO A 205 9.90 -16.71 40.51
CA PRO A 205 9.25 -18.02 40.46
C PRO A 205 8.20 -18.10 41.58
N LEU A 206 7.10 -18.80 41.30
CA LEU A 206 6.10 -19.08 42.32
C LEU A 206 6.74 -19.97 43.39
N GLU A 207 6.53 -19.62 44.65
CA GLU A 207 6.95 -20.47 45.77
C GLU A 207 6.11 -21.75 45.72
N ALA A 208 6.78 -22.90 45.85
CA ALA A 208 6.09 -24.17 45.93
C ALA A 208 5.25 -24.18 47.22
N THR A 209 3.93 -24.25 47.08
CA THR A 209 3.05 -24.57 48.20
C THR A 209 3.24 -26.05 48.52
N GLU A 210 3.84 -26.34 49.67
CA GLU A 210 3.83 -27.66 50.31
C GLU A 210 2.42 -28.06 50.75
#